data_AF-A0A411DL73-F1
#
_entry.id   AF-A0A411DL73-F1
#
_cell.length_a   1.000
_cell.length_b   1.000
_cell.length_c   1.000
_cell.angle_alpha   90.00
_cell.angle_beta   90.00
_cell.angle_gamma   90.00
#
_symmetry.space_group_name_H-M   'P 1'
#
loop_
_entity.id
_entity.type
_entity.pdbx_description
1 polymer ?
#
loop_
_entity_poly.entity_id
_entity_poly.type
_entity_poly.pdbx_seq_one_letter_code
_entity_poly.pdbx_strand_id
1 'polypeptide(L)'
;MRKLLYLFPLFFYYFSYAQCTGCGVQNPTDPNYHFPDNTTVCFTSDMTFNNPTFGTNAKICVASGVTLQFQNSISGAANAPVSLEVHGTLNFNQTITSVANLNVHVYNTGNITVGGGNGNLTIDGQINEIVNEGLIEMGVLQLGDNSTNKIDNFGNLNINGNLNMSSSATTLFRNEGGGLIFIGGNYGNNEQSVYVNCGTIISQNGFNINGGKIINTGIFTVGGDINLSGSSSEIYNFGLFTSTGNINNAPADAVIYNEGELAMNQYQGGNAAIQGPASSTKKGYIVLQNPIQVGNVAVGPNLDFRRTTGVSDPGTVFMNSNPGFLTNVTYDCASTNSCSAPLIINPGFCPAINGDFPPMAVDDTYTIAVGGSSVGIVLDNDFETYGGAQATLSNVILSQVSTSNPNISLNTTDGHILVAPGTPPGNYTLVYQICQTASPSNCDTATVTVTIQGTVPCYKPAVTAGTVLAPDFGITSLSRADKGGNNWPGVRKGAWAVLESKSKGFVLNRLSDAQVAAIPQADLKEGMMVYNTTQNCLQVNIDGTSAGWKCFNSQTCPD
;
A
#
# COMPACT_ATOMS: atom_id res chain seq x y z
N MET A 1 -21.15 22.20 26.58
CA MET A 1 -21.03 21.09 27.55
C MET A 1 -19.56 20.73 27.67
N ARG A 2 -19.02 20.76 28.90
CA ARG A 2 -17.62 20.46 29.22
C ARG A 2 -17.30 19.00 28.88
N LYS A 3 -16.31 18.75 28.01
CA LYS A 3 -15.72 17.41 27.82
C LYS A 3 -14.66 17.21 28.91
N LEU A 4 -14.90 16.25 29.79
CA LEU A 4 -14.02 15.83 30.86
C LEU A 4 -13.00 14.84 30.26
N LEU A 5 -11.72 15.21 30.27
CA LEU A 5 -10.61 14.38 29.82
C LEU A 5 -10.18 13.47 30.98
N TYR A 6 -10.41 12.16 30.88
CA TYR A 6 -9.86 11.18 31.82
C TYR A 6 -8.51 10.69 31.28
N LEU A 7 -7.43 11.12 31.92
CA LEU A 7 -6.07 10.64 31.68
C LEU A 7 -5.80 9.47 32.64
N PHE A 8 -5.72 8.25 32.13
CA PHE A 8 -5.24 7.07 32.86
C PHE A 8 -3.72 6.95 32.64
N PRO A 9 -2.87 6.93 33.67
CA PRO A 9 -1.45 6.62 33.49
C PRO A 9 -1.29 5.09 33.42
N LEU A 10 -1.06 4.55 32.21
CA LEU A 10 -0.51 3.20 32.07
C LEU A 10 0.99 3.26 32.40
N PHE A 11 1.35 2.74 33.57
CA PHE A 11 2.73 2.32 33.86
C PHE A 11 3.04 1.09 33.01
N PHE A 12 3.66 1.28 31.84
CA PHE A 12 4.33 0.18 31.13
C PHE A 12 5.72 -0.01 31.74
N TYR A 13 5.89 -1.09 32.50
CA TYR A 13 7.22 -1.67 32.69
C TYR A 13 7.66 -2.23 31.33
N TYR A 14 8.62 -1.56 30.68
CA TYR A 14 9.32 -2.08 29.51
C TYR A 14 10.16 -3.29 29.94
N PHE A 15 9.63 -4.50 29.74
CA PHE A 15 10.48 -5.68 29.53
C PHE A 15 10.59 -5.90 28.01
N SER A 16 11.55 -5.22 27.39
CA SER A 16 11.92 -5.40 25.98
C SER A 16 12.92 -6.53 25.83
N TYR A 17 12.46 -7.79 25.81
CA TYR A 17 13.27 -8.95 25.37
C TYR A 17 12.44 -10.03 24.67
N ALA A 18 11.84 -9.69 23.53
CA ALA A 18 11.25 -10.65 22.59
C ALA A 18 11.78 -10.49 21.15
N GLN A 19 13.00 -9.98 20.97
CA GLN A 19 13.58 -9.69 19.65
C GLN A 19 14.55 -10.77 19.16
N CYS A 20 15.48 -11.22 20.02
CA CYS A 20 16.34 -12.37 19.72
C CYS A 20 15.74 -13.66 20.28
N THR A 21 14.98 -14.40 19.47
CA THR A 21 14.40 -15.70 19.84
C THR A 21 15.25 -16.88 19.31
N GLY A 22 15.13 -18.07 19.90
CA GLY A 22 15.82 -19.27 19.40
C GLY A 22 17.32 -19.36 19.68
N CYS A 23 17.84 -18.62 20.66
CA CYS A 23 19.27 -18.58 20.99
C CYS A 23 19.80 -19.96 21.39
N GLY A 24 20.74 -20.51 20.62
CA GLY A 24 21.52 -21.70 20.98
C GLY A 24 22.73 -21.35 21.86
N VAL A 25 23.29 -20.14 21.69
CA VAL A 25 24.38 -19.59 22.51
C VAL A 25 24.07 -18.13 22.83
N GLN A 26 24.47 -17.67 24.01
CA GLN A 26 24.33 -16.27 24.44
C GLN A 26 25.66 -15.70 24.93
N ASN A 27 25.99 -14.48 24.48
CA ASN A 27 27.16 -13.70 24.91
C ASN A 27 28.47 -14.52 25.06
N PRO A 28 28.95 -15.24 24.02
CA PRO A 28 30.19 -16.00 24.12
C PRO A 28 31.38 -15.07 24.35
N THR A 29 32.28 -15.42 25.27
CA THR A 29 33.34 -14.52 25.75
C THR A 29 34.69 -14.68 25.07
N ASP A 30 34.85 -15.66 24.17
CA ASP A 30 36.11 -15.86 23.44
C ASP A 30 36.30 -14.73 22.40
N PRO A 31 37.35 -13.90 22.48
CA PRO A 31 37.57 -12.84 21.51
C PRO A 31 37.77 -13.33 20.06
N ASN A 32 38.12 -14.60 19.83
CA ASN A 32 38.23 -15.20 18.50
C ASN A 32 37.18 -16.30 18.28
N TYR A 33 36.00 -16.12 18.86
CA TYR A 33 34.92 -17.11 18.82
C TYR A 33 34.59 -17.58 17.40
N HIS A 34 34.50 -18.90 17.25
CA HIS A 34 33.93 -19.54 16.09
C HIS A 34 32.41 -19.67 16.28
N PHE A 35 31.64 -18.96 15.46
CA PHE A 35 30.18 -19.05 15.40
C PHE A 35 29.80 -20.40 14.78
N PRO A 36 29.23 -21.34 15.55
CA PRO A 36 29.07 -22.72 15.08
C PRO A 36 27.99 -22.87 14.00
N ASP A 37 28.08 -23.97 13.25
CA ASP A 37 27.07 -24.35 12.26
C ASP A 37 25.66 -24.41 12.86
N ASN A 38 24.66 -23.98 12.08
CA ASN A 38 23.23 -24.07 12.42
C ASN A 38 22.86 -23.51 13.80
N THR A 39 23.64 -22.54 14.30
CA THR A 39 23.48 -22.01 15.64
C THR A 39 23.08 -20.54 15.59
N THR A 40 22.05 -20.19 16.37
CA THR A 40 21.71 -18.79 16.65
C THR A 40 22.48 -18.32 17.87
N VAL A 41 23.33 -17.32 17.70
CA VAL A 41 24.12 -16.68 18.75
C VAL A 41 23.53 -15.30 19.03
N CYS A 42 23.09 -15.10 20.28
CA CYS A 42 22.42 -13.87 20.69
C CYS A 42 23.30 -13.01 21.59
N PHE A 43 23.25 -11.71 21.36
CA PHE A 43 23.97 -10.71 22.12
C PHE A 43 22.98 -9.83 22.90
N THR A 44 23.03 -9.91 24.22
CA THR A 44 22.19 -9.12 25.15
C THR A 44 23.01 -8.16 26.01
N SER A 45 24.33 -8.14 25.85
CA SER A 45 25.27 -7.19 26.44
C SER A 45 26.33 -6.82 25.42
N ASP A 46 26.99 -5.68 25.60
CA ASP A 46 28.05 -5.23 24.69
C ASP A 46 29.20 -6.25 24.63
N MET A 47 29.66 -6.57 23.42
CA MET A 47 30.70 -7.57 23.19
C MET A 47 31.66 -7.11 22.09
N THR A 48 32.90 -7.57 22.18
CA THR A 48 33.94 -7.27 21.20
C THR A 48 34.69 -8.56 20.82
N PHE A 49 34.79 -8.82 19.52
CA PHE A 49 35.57 -9.92 18.96
C PHE A 49 36.70 -9.36 18.10
N ASN A 50 37.84 -10.02 18.17
CA ASN A 50 39.03 -9.68 17.42
C ASN A 50 38.93 -10.28 16.02
N ASN A 51 38.94 -11.61 15.91
CA ASN A 51 38.94 -12.34 14.63
C ASN A 51 37.85 -13.43 14.64
N PRO A 52 36.57 -13.06 14.61
CA PRO A 52 35.49 -14.04 14.61
C PRO A 52 35.47 -14.85 13.30
N THR A 53 35.07 -16.11 13.40
CA THR A 53 34.89 -16.98 12.24
C THR A 53 33.48 -17.55 12.20
N PHE A 54 32.92 -17.78 11.01
CA PHE A 54 31.54 -18.23 10.84
C PHE A 54 31.47 -19.61 10.21
N GLY A 55 30.77 -20.51 10.90
CA GLY A 55 30.28 -21.78 10.37
C GLY A 55 29.11 -21.59 9.40
N THR A 56 28.62 -22.69 8.86
CA THR A 56 27.53 -22.73 7.90
C THR A 56 26.19 -22.48 8.57
N ASN A 57 25.38 -21.59 8.00
CA ASN A 57 24.06 -21.24 8.52
C ASN A 57 24.12 -20.68 9.97
N ALA A 58 25.20 -19.98 10.29
CA ALA A 58 25.34 -19.27 11.55
C ALA A 58 24.42 -18.04 11.53
N LYS A 59 23.67 -17.84 12.63
CA LYS A 59 22.77 -16.70 12.81
C LYS A 59 23.22 -15.86 14.00
N ILE A 60 23.32 -14.56 13.81
CA ILE A 60 23.77 -13.60 14.81
C ILE A 60 22.64 -12.62 15.07
N CYS A 61 22.19 -12.54 16.32
CA CYS A 61 21.18 -11.57 16.72
C CYS A 61 21.77 -10.59 17.73
N VAL A 62 21.74 -9.30 17.40
CA VAL A 62 22.18 -8.19 18.26
C VAL A 62 20.95 -7.50 18.81
N ALA A 63 20.69 -7.65 20.12
CA ALA A 63 19.51 -7.08 20.76
C ALA A 63 19.53 -5.54 20.77
N SER A 64 18.36 -4.91 20.91
CA SER A 64 18.26 -3.45 20.99
C SER A 64 19.09 -2.88 22.16
N GLY A 65 19.77 -1.77 21.90
CA GLY A 65 20.66 -1.12 22.87
C GLY A 65 22.01 -1.82 23.11
N VAL A 66 22.28 -2.94 22.45
CA VAL A 66 23.56 -3.69 22.55
C VAL A 66 24.47 -3.34 21.39
N THR A 67 25.78 -3.22 21.67
CA THR A 67 26.83 -3.06 20.65
C THR A 67 27.66 -4.33 20.51
N LEU A 68 27.66 -4.91 19.32
CA LEU A 68 28.58 -5.96 18.91
C LEU A 68 29.67 -5.38 18.02
N GLN A 69 30.93 -5.51 18.42
CA GLN A 69 32.07 -4.99 17.66
C GLN A 69 32.97 -6.11 17.14
N PHE A 70 33.27 -6.09 15.84
CA PHE A 70 34.30 -6.92 15.21
C PHE A 70 35.50 -6.05 14.85
N GLN A 71 36.66 -6.31 15.47
CA GLN A 71 37.82 -5.43 15.40
C GLN A 71 38.68 -5.64 14.15
N ASN A 72 38.87 -6.90 13.74
CA ASN A 72 39.80 -7.27 12.67
C ASN A 72 39.12 -8.08 11.57
N SER A 73 39.78 -9.12 11.09
CA SER A 73 39.29 -9.97 10.01
C SER A 73 38.10 -10.77 10.45
N ILE A 74 37.08 -10.83 9.59
CA ILE A 74 36.03 -11.83 9.64
C ILE A 74 36.30 -12.88 8.57
N SER A 75 36.05 -14.15 8.87
CA SER A 75 36.16 -15.21 7.86
C SER A 75 35.00 -16.18 7.96
N GLY A 76 34.38 -16.49 6.83
CA GLY A 76 33.37 -17.53 6.71
C GLY A 76 33.74 -18.51 5.61
N ALA A 77 33.07 -19.66 5.58
CA ALA A 77 33.15 -20.54 4.42
C ALA A 77 32.52 -19.87 3.19
N ALA A 78 33.16 -20.01 2.02
CA ALA A 78 32.68 -19.41 0.79
C ALA A 78 31.25 -19.89 0.48
N ASN A 79 30.37 -18.95 0.18
CA ASN A 79 28.95 -19.17 -0.13
C ASN A 79 28.14 -19.84 0.99
N ALA A 80 28.72 -20.04 2.19
CA ALA A 80 27.97 -20.53 3.33
C ALA A 80 27.04 -19.40 3.84
N PRO A 81 25.75 -19.66 4.10
CA PRO A 81 24.84 -18.64 4.59
C PRO A 81 25.25 -18.15 5.99
N VAL A 82 25.27 -16.84 6.18
CA VAL A 82 25.43 -16.17 7.47
C VAL A 82 24.30 -15.14 7.61
N SER A 83 23.52 -15.26 8.68
CA SER A 83 22.40 -14.36 8.96
C SER A 83 22.73 -13.36 10.05
N LEU A 84 22.46 -12.08 9.81
CA LEU A 84 22.67 -10.97 10.75
C LEU A 84 21.32 -10.29 11.04
N GLU A 85 20.81 -10.43 12.26
CA GLU A 85 19.62 -9.72 12.75
C GLU A 85 20.06 -8.63 13.72
N VAL A 86 19.94 -7.37 13.29
CA VAL A 86 20.53 -6.23 13.99
C VAL A 86 19.42 -5.32 14.51
N HIS A 87 19.09 -5.46 15.79
CA HIS A 87 18.21 -4.51 16.52
C HIS A 87 19.02 -3.46 17.30
N GLY A 88 20.25 -3.78 17.68
CA GLY A 88 21.22 -2.88 18.31
C GLY A 88 22.23 -2.33 17.31
N THR A 89 23.51 -2.35 17.67
CA THR A 89 24.60 -1.82 16.84
C THR A 89 25.58 -2.93 16.50
N LEU A 90 25.84 -3.17 15.20
CA LEU A 90 26.88 -4.05 14.71
C LEU A 90 27.98 -3.22 14.02
N ASN A 91 29.16 -3.18 14.64
CA ASN A 91 30.28 -2.37 14.18
C ASN A 91 31.40 -3.25 13.65
N PHE A 92 31.75 -3.04 12.39
CA PHE A 92 32.98 -3.54 11.80
C PHE A 92 34.02 -2.41 11.85
N ASN A 93 35.11 -2.61 12.60
CA ASN A 93 36.10 -1.54 12.80
C ASN A 93 37.00 -1.30 11.57
N GLN A 94 36.98 -2.21 10.61
CA GLN A 94 37.80 -2.17 9.40
C GLN A 94 36.94 -2.42 8.16
N THR A 95 37.55 -2.27 6.99
CA THR A 95 37.00 -2.77 5.72
C THR A 95 36.74 -4.28 5.81
N ILE A 96 35.64 -4.72 5.22
CA ILE A 96 35.17 -6.10 5.23
C ILE A 96 35.03 -6.63 3.81
N THR A 97 35.52 -7.85 3.58
CA THR A 97 35.20 -8.66 2.41
C THR A 97 34.52 -9.93 2.90
N SER A 98 33.25 -10.13 2.54
CA SER A 98 32.53 -11.38 2.81
C SER A 98 32.60 -12.30 1.60
N VAL A 99 33.17 -13.48 1.77
CA VAL A 99 33.03 -14.59 0.80
C VAL A 99 31.80 -15.47 1.10
N ALA A 100 31.16 -15.25 2.25
CA ALA A 100 29.94 -15.94 2.67
C ALA A 100 28.70 -15.28 2.06
N ASN A 101 27.63 -16.07 1.90
CA ASN A 101 26.31 -15.55 1.52
C ASN A 101 25.74 -14.78 2.70
N LEU A 102 25.43 -13.50 2.53
CA LEU A 102 24.92 -12.65 3.60
C LEU A 102 23.40 -12.54 3.55
N ASN A 103 22.73 -12.84 4.66
CA ASN A 103 21.34 -12.47 4.89
C ASN A 103 21.31 -11.46 6.04
N VAL A 104 21.08 -10.19 5.74
CA VAL A 104 21.16 -9.09 6.71
C VAL A 104 19.80 -8.46 6.86
N HIS A 105 19.31 -8.38 8.09
CA HIS A 105 18.14 -7.58 8.45
C HIS A 105 18.52 -6.59 9.53
N VAL A 106 18.56 -5.31 9.16
CA VAL A 106 18.72 -4.20 10.08
C VAL A 106 17.35 -3.67 10.40
N TYR A 107 16.91 -3.84 11.64
CA TYR A 107 15.61 -3.35 12.09
C TYR A 107 15.63 -1.84 12.32
N ASN A 108 14.47 -1.21 12.50
CA ASN A 108 14.34 0.24 12.65
C ASN A 108 15.19 0.90 13.77
N THR A 109 15.57 0.17 14.82
CA THR A 109 16.52 0.66 15.86
C THR A 109 17.96 0.22 15.64
N GLY A 110 18.17 -0.62 14.62
CA GLY A 110 19.43 -1.25 14.28
C GLY A 110 20.37 -0.32 13.54
N ASN A 111 21.66 -0.47 13.82
CA ASN A 111 22.73 0.25 13.14
C ASN A 111 23.82 -0.72 12.69
N ILE A 112 24.27 -0.63 11.45
CA ILE A 112 25.52 -1.24 10.98
C ILE A 112 26.49 -0.13 10.59
N THR A 113 27.72 -0.18 11.09
CA THR A 113 28.80 0.70 10.61
C THR A 113 30.02 -0.10 10.17
N VAL A 114 30.63 0.29 9.05
CA VAL A 114 31.85 -0.34 8.51
C VAL A 114 32.99 0.67 8.44
N GLY A 115 34.11 0.36 9.10
CA GLY A 115 35.27 1.25 9.25
C GLY A 115 34.90 2.64 9.77
N GLY A 116 33.95 2.73 10.72
CA GLY A 116 33.42 4.00 11.21
C GLY A 116 32.75 4.85 10.13
N GLY A 117 32.09 4.21 9.16
CA GLY A 117 31.42 4.85 8.03
C GLY A 117 32.32 5.13 6.82
N ASN A 118 33.62 4.80 6.89
CA ASN A 118 34.56 5.00 5.78
C ASN A 118 35.21 3.70 5.29
N GLY A 119 34.91 2.56 5.94
CA GLY A 119 35.42 1.26 5.52
C GLY A 119 34.63 0.70 4.34
N ASN A 120 35.28 -0.09 3.49
CA ASN A 120 34.60 -0.74 2.37
C ASN A 120 33.88 -1.99 2.87
N LEU A 121 32.70 -2.27 2.32
CA LEU A 121 32.02 -3.55 2.41
C LEU A 121 32.00 -4.17 1.02
N THR A 122 32.80 -5.21 0.83
CA THR A 122 32.78 -6.06 -0.35
C THR A 122 32.00 -7.33 -0.06
N ILE A 123 31.03 -7.66 -0.91
CA ILE A 123 30.18 -8.85 -0.80
C ILE A 123 30.44 -9.75 -2.01
N ASP A 124 31.27 -10.77 -1.81
CA ASP A 124 31.65 -11.79 -2.80
C ASP A 124 30.87 -13.12 -2.62
N GLY A 125 29.95 -13.18 -1.66
CA GLY A 125 28.98 -14.27 -1.58
C GLY A 125 28.11 -14.35 -2.84
N GLN A 126 27.74 -15.55 -3.26
CA GLN A 126 26.93 -15.77 -4.45
C GLN A 126 25.46 -15.35 -4.30
N ILE A 127 24.88 -15.44 -3.11
CA ILE A 127 23.46 -15.09 -2.87
C ILE A 127 23.40 -14.24 -1.60
N ASN A 128 22.99 -12.98 -1.76
CA ASN A 128 22.94 -12.04 -0.65
C ASN A 128 21.58 -11.33 -0.61
N GLU A 129 21.08 -11.13 0.60
CA GLU A 129 19.88 -10.37 0.88
C GLU A 129 20.18 -9.35 1.98
N ILE A 130 19.79 -8.10 1.76
CA ILE A 130 19.89 -7.01 2.74
C ILE A 130 18.52 -6.35 2.82
N VAL A 131 17.92 -6.37 4.01
CA VAL A 131 16.73 -5.59 4.36
C VAL A 131 17.15 -4.56 5.39
N ASN A 132 16.97 -3.27 5.07
CA ASN A 132 17.36 -2.18 5.95
C ASN A 132 16.17 -1.31 6.33
N GLU A 133 15.77 -1.35 7.59
CA GLU A 133 14.80 -0.43 8.20
C GLU A 133 15.48 0.62 9.11
N GLY A 134 16.75 0.39 9.47
CA GLY A 134 17.53 1.22 10.38
C GLY A 134 18.56 2.07 9.66
N LEU A 135 19.78 2.10 10.20
CA LEU A 135 20.92 2.80 9.61
C LEU A 135 22.01 1.82 9.18
N ILE A 136 22.47 1.95 7.95
CA ILE A 136 23.70 1.32 7.47
C ILE A 136 24.64 2.41 6.99
N GLU A 137 25.86 2.44 7.50
CA GLU A 137 26.89 3.41 7.12
C GLU A 137 28.21 2.73 6.74
N MET A 138 28.72 3.07 5.56
CA MET A 138 29.98 2.53 5.03
C MET A 138 30.65 3.50 4.07
N GLY A 139 31.93 3.25 3.77
CA GLY A 139 32.66 3.96 2.73
C GLY A 139 32.21 3.51 1.35
N VAL A 140 32.65 2.34 0.91
CA VAL A 140 32.29 1.77 -0.40
C VAL A 140 31.43 0.54 -0.20
N LEU A 141 30.37 0.39 -0.99
CA LEU A 141 29.66 -0.87 -1.16
C LEU A 141 30.06 -1.49 -2.49
N GLN A 142 30.73 -2.65 -2.45
CA GLN A 142 31.12 -3.41 -3.62
C GLN A 142 30.36 -4.73 -3.66
N LEU A 143 29.56 -4.93 -4.71
CA LEU A 143 28.94 -6.22 -5.02
C LEU A 143 29.84 -6.98 -5.98
N GLY A 144 30.31 -8.15 -5.54
CA GLY A 144 31.35 -8.94 -6.17
C GLY A 144 30.90 -9.70 -7.41
N ASP A 145 31.84 -10.40 -8.05
CA ASP A 145 31.59 -11.18 -9.27
C ASP A 145 30.63 -12.36 -9.02
N ASN A 146 29.79 -12.66 -10.01
CA ASN A 146 28.84 -13.78 -10.00
C ASN A 146 27.94 -13.81 -8.74
N SER A 147 27.63 -12.64 -8.18
CA SER A 147 26.76 -12.48 -7.03
C SER A 147 25.32 -12.14 -7.46
N THR A 148 24.35 -12.72 -6.78
CA THR A 148 22.94 -12.33 -6.81
C THR A 148 22.64 -11.56 -5.54
N ASN A 149 22.23 -10.30 -5.67
CA ASN A 149 22.02 -9.42 -4.54
C ASN A 149 20.59 -8.89 -4.56
N LYS A 150 19.88 -9.01 -3.44
CA LYS A 150 18.59 -8.37 -3.22
C LYS A 150 18.74 -7.38 -2.07
N ILE A 151 18.56 -6.08 -2.35
CA ILE A 151 18.72 -5.02 -1.36
C ILE A 151 17.43 -4.22 -1.29
N ASP A 152 16.75 -4.26 -0.16
CA ASP A 152 15.49 -3.56 0.09
C ASP A 152 15.68 -2.56 1.24
N ASN A 153 15.65 -1.27 0.92
CA ASN A 153 15.95 -0.18 1.84
C ASN A 153 14.69 0.60 2.21
N PHE A 154 14.27 0.51 3.47
CA PHE A 154 13.22 1.30 4.10
C PHE A 154 13.78 2.43 4.99
N GLY A 155 15.01 2.26 5.49
CA GLY A 155 15.69 3.21 6.39
C GLY A 155 16.74 4.07 5.67
N ASN A 156 17.86 4.32 6.36
CA ASN A 156 18.97 5.12 5.85
C ASN A 156 20.13 4.22 5.44
N LEU A 157 20.51 4.24 4.17
CA LEU A 157 21.73 3.62 3.65
C LEU A 157 22.69 4.71 3.18
N ASN A 158 23.74 4.93 3.96
CA ASN A 158 24.76 5.95 3.73
C ASN A 158 26.05 5.29 3.22
N ILE A 159 26.34 5.50 1.94
CA ILE A 159 27.55 5.05 1.28
C ILE A 159 28.40 6.29 1.01
N ASN A 160 29.35 6.59 1.89
CA ASN A 160 30.14 7.83 1.85
C ASN A 160 31.09 7.91 0.64
N GLY A 161 31.32 6.79 -0.03
CA GLY A 161 32.09 6.62 -1.27
C GLY A 161 31.24 5.98 -2.38
N ASN A 162 31.80 5.02 -3.10
CA ASN A 162 31.17 4.46 -4.29
C ASN A 162 30.21 3.30 -3.96
N LEU A 163 29.17 3.16 -4.78
CA LEU A 163 28.38 1.92 -4.91
C LEU A 163 28.73 1.28 -6.26
N ASN A 164 29.36 0.12 -6.21
CA ASN A 164 29.87 -0.57 -7.39
C ASN A 164 29.26 -1.96 -7.50
N MET A 165 28.86 -2.35 -8.71
CA MET A 165 28.55 -3.73 -9.03
C MET A 165 29.51 -4.26 -10.09
N SER A 166 29.96 -5.50 -9.90
CA SER A 166 30.62 -6.27 -10.94
C SER A 166 29.74 -6.36 -12.20
N SER A 167 30.37 -6.47 -13.38
CA SER A 167 29.66 -6.72 -14.63
C SER A 167 28.91 -8.07 -14.67
N SER A 168 29.25 -9.01 -13.78
CA SER A 168 28.63 -10.34 -13.67
C SER A 168 27.67 -10.47 -12.49
N ALA A 169 27.48 -9.40 -11.71
CA ALA A 169 26.54 -9.39 -10.60
C ALA A 169 25.11 -9.12 -11.11
N THR A 170 24.13 -9.83 -10.55
CA THR A 170 22.71 -9.51 -10.73
C THR A 170 22.21 -8.85 -9.46
N THR A 171 21.78 -7.60 -9.52
CA THR A 171 21.31 -6.86 -8.34
C THR A 171 19.88 -6.37 -8.52
N LEU A 172 19.01 -6.76 -7.60
CA LEU A 172 17.68 -6.18 -7.44
C LEU A 172 17.74 -5.23 -6.25
N PHE A 173 17.65 -3.94 -6.53
CA PHE A 173 17.78 -2.90 -5.54
C PHE A 173 16.46 -2.12 -5.47
N ARG A 174 15.89 -1.98 -4.28
CA ARG A 174 14.73 -1.11 -4.05
C ARG A 174 14.95 -0.17 -2.88
N ASN A 175 14.61 1.09 -3.09
CA ASN A 175 14.47 2.11 -2.06
C ASN A 175 12.99 2.42 -1.86
N GLU A 176 12.45 2.01 -0.74
CA GLU A 176 11.03 2.11 -0.41
C GLU A 176 10.62 3.54 -0.02
N GLY A 177 9.30 3.75 0.03
CA GLY A 177 8.73 5.03 0.46
C GLY A 177 9.19 5.42 1.87
N GLY A 178 9.86 6.57 1.99
CA GLY A 178 10.45 7.05 3.25
C GLY A 178 11.92 6.67 3.45
N GLY A 179 12.46 5.74 2.65
CA GLY A 179 13.87 5.38 2.67
C GLY A 179 14.78 6.44 2.05
N LEU A 180 15.98 6.58 2.61
CA LEU A 180 17.05 7.43 2.09
C LEU A 180 18.26 6.58 1.69
N ILE A 181 18.74 6.80 0.47
CA ILE A 181 20.06 6.34 0.06
C ILE A 181 20.90 7.54 -0.30
N PHE A 182 22.04 7.62 0.35
CA PHE A 182 23.05 8.61 0.08
C PHE A 182 24.30 7.94 -0.50
N ILE A 183 24.77 8.43 -1.64
CA ILE A 183 26.00 7.98 -2.29
C ILE A 183 26.93 9.19 -2.43
N GLY A 184 27.98 9.23 -1.62
CA GLY A 184 28.96 10.32 -1.60
C GLY A 184 29.95 10.26 -2.77
N GLY A 185 30.12 9.08 -3.38
CA GLY A 185 31.00 8.84 -4.52
C GLY A 185 30.24 8.68 -5.84
N ASN A 186 30.80 7.87 -6.75
CA ASN A 186 30.14 7.48 -7.99
C ASN A 186 29.31 6.22 -7.78
N TYR A 187 28.29 6.08 -8.61
CA TYR A 187 27.51 4.87 -8.71
C TYR A 187 27.81 4.16 -10.04
N GLY A 188 28.10 2.86 -9.99
CA GLY A 188 28.41 2.02 -11.14
C GLY A 188 27.56 0.75 -11.19
N ASN A 189 26.69 0.67 -12.20
CA ASN A 189 25.77 -0.45 -12.45
C ASN A 189 26.31 -1.40 -13.54
N ASN A 190 25.51 -2.41 -13.91
CA ASN A 190 25.73 -3.40 -14.95
C ASN A 190 24.40 -3.72 -15.68
N GLU A 191 24.49 -4.52 -16.75
CA GLU A 191 23.35 -4.84 -17.63
C GLU A 191 22.26 -5.69 -16.98
N GLN A 192 22.54 -6.36 -15.85
CA GLN A 192 21.65 -7.36 -15.25
C GLN A 192 20.85 -6.83 -14.06
N SER A 193 21.04 -5.56 -13.67
CA SER A 193 20.52 -5.07 -12.40
C SER A 193 19.38 -4.05 -12.56
N VAL A 194 18.43 -4.13 -11.63
CA VAL A 194 17.23 -3.31 -11.57
C VAL A 194 17.25 -2.46 -10.31
N TYR A 195 16.98 -1.16 -10.48
CA TYR A 195 16.99 -0.15 -9.43
C TYR A 195 15.64 0.54 -9.36
N VAL A 196 14.90 0.24 -8.30
CA VAL A 196 13.60 0.85 -8.01
C VAL A 196 13.79 1.91 -6.93
N ASN A 197 13.29 3.12 -7.17
CA ASN A 197 13.30 4.20 -6.19
C ASN A 197 11.92 4.80 -5.99
N CYS A 198 11.42 4.70 -4.76
CA CYS A 198 10.16 5.26 -4.29
C CYS A 198 10.39 6.25 -3.14
N GLY A 199 11.54 6.15 -2.47
CA GLY A 199 12.02 7.11 -1.47
C GLY A 199 12.88 8.22 -2.09
N THR A 200 13.98 8.53 -1.41
CA THR A 200 14.96 9.53 -1.84
C THR A 200 16.32 8.88 -2.12
N ILE A 201 16.85 9.08 -3.33
CA ILE A 201 18.23 8.77 -3.69
C ILE A 201 18.96 10.08 -3.97
N ILE A 202 20.13 10.23 -3.34
CA ILE A 202 21.05 11.34 -3.60
C ILE A 202 22.41 10.75 -3.91
N SER A 203 22.83 10.87 -5.17
CA SER A 203 24.22 10.64 -5.60
C SER A 203 24.91 11.98 -5.76
N GLN A 204 26.04 12.18 -5.07
CA GLN A 204 26.79 13.44 -5.14
C GLN A 204 27.60 13.58 -6.44
N ASN A 205 27.92 12.48 -7.12
CA ASN A 205 28.72 12.50 -8.35
C ASN A 205 27.95 11.84 -9.50
N GLY A 206 28.67 11.15 -10.40
CA GLY A 206 28.08 10.51 -11.56
C GLY A 206 27.28 9.26 -11.23
N PHE A 207 26.35 8.92 -12.12
CA PHE A 207 25.52 7.72 -12.03
C PHE A 207 25.62 6.95 -13.35
N ASN A 208 26.38 5.85 -13.36
CA ASN A 208 26.57 5.06 -14.57
C ASN A 208 25.63 3.85 -14.58
N ILE A 209 24.74 3.80 -15.59
CA ILE A 209 23.72 2.75 -15.73
C ILE A 209 24.30 1.48 -16.39
N ASN A 210 25.26 1.59 -17.30
CA ASN A 210 25.93 0.44 -17.94
C ASN A 210 24.96 -0.68 -18.39
N GLY A 211 23.82 -0.33 -18.99
CA GLY A 211 22.81 -1.26 -19.49
C GLY A 211 21.77 -1.72 -18.48
N GLY A 212 21.83 -1.28 -17.22
CA GLY A 212 20.82 -1.61 -16.21
C GLY A 212 19.51 -0.82 -16.36
N LYS A 213 18.57 -1.10 -15.46
CA LYS A 213 17.24 -0.47 -15.43
C LYS A 213 17.02 0.36 -14.17
N ILE A 214 16.55 1.60 -14.33
CA ILE A 214 16.08 2.47 -13.25
C ILE A 214 14.58 2.69 -13.41
N ILE A 215 13.84 2.54 -12.31
CA ILE A 215 12.45 2.95 -12.19
C ILE A 215 12.35 3.89 -11.01
N ASN A 216 12.01 5.16 -11.27
CA ASN A 216 11.87 6.19 -10.25
C ASN A 216 10.41 6.63 -10.11
N THR A 217 9.81 6.43 -8.94
CA THR A 217 8.54 7.03 -8.53
C THR A 217 8.72 8.07 -7.41
N GLY A 218 9.91 8.14 -6.79
CA GLY A 218 10.28 9.07 -5.73
C GLY A 218 11.16 10.23 -6.19
N ILE A 219 12.12 10.61 -5.35
CA ILE A 219 13.10 11.67 -5.61
C ILE A 219 14.45 11.04 -5.94
N PHE A 220 15.01 11.38 -7.09
CA PHE A 220 16.30 10.90 -7.54
C PHE A 220 17.17 12.07 -7.96
N THR A 221 18.26 12.32 -7.24
CA THR A 221 19.17 13.45 -7.51
C THR A 221 20.58 12.95 -7.80
N VAL A 222 21.16 13.44 -8.90
CA VAL A 222 22.53 13.14 -9.33
C VAL A 222 23.32 14.43 -9.47
N GLY A 223 24.42 14.55 -8.74
CA GLY A 223 25.32 15.71 -8.75
C GLY A 223 26.26 15.76 -9.96
N GLY A 224 26.32 14.71 -10.77
CA GLY A 224 27.14 14.62 -11.98
C GLY A 224 26.41 14.05 -13.18
N ASP A 225 27.18 13.59 -14.16
CA ASP A 225 26.67 13.00 -15.40
C ASP A 225 25.99 11.65 -15.15
N ILE A 226 24.98 11.36 -15.96
CA ILE A 226 24.34 10.04 -16.07
C ILE A 226 24.80 9.40 -17.37
N ASN A 227 25.49 8.27 -17.26
CA ASN A 227 25.97 7.53 -18.41
C ASN A 227 25.02 6.37 -18.72
N LEU A 228 24.46 6.36 -19.93
CA LEU A 228 23.54 5.35 -20.45
C LEU A 228 24.23 4.29 -21.32
N SER A 229 25.57 4.20 -21.31
CA SER A 229 26.30 3.15 -22.04
C SER A 229 25.84 1.74 -21.66
N GLY A 230 26.26 0.72 -22.43
CA GLY A 230 25.78 -0.66 -22.30
C GLY A 230 24.79 -1.01 -23.39
N SER A 231 24.19 -2.20 -23.33
CA SER A 231 23.31 -2.73 -24.39
C SER A 231 21.81 -2.59 -24.09
N SER A 232 21.42 -2.23 -22.86
CA SER A 232 20.01 -2.29 -22.42
C SER A 232 19.62 -1.20 -21.40
N SER A 233 20.24 -0.02 -21.48
CA SER A 233 20.02 1.03 -20.47
C SER A 233 18.60 1.56 -20.50
N GLU A 234 17.92 1.50 -19.37
CA GLU A 234 16.51 1.88 -19.24
C GLU A 234 16.32 2.86 -18.06
N ILE A 235 15.70 4.01 -18.32
CA ILE A 235 15.18 4.93 -17.29
C ILE A 235 13.68 5.05 -17.48
N TYR A 236 12.92 4.72 -16.44
CA TYR A 236 11.50 5.04 -16.33
C TYR A 236 11.30 6.00 -15.17
N ASN A 237 10.96 7.25 -15.48
CA ASN A 237 10.71 8.28 -14.48
C ASN A 237 9.22 8.64 -14.39
N PHE A 238 8.63 8.36 -13.23
CA PHE A 238 7.28 8.78 -12.83
C PHE A 238 7.33 9.80 -11.67
N GLY A 239 8.50 10.00 -11.07
CA GLY A 239 8.72 10.91 -9.95
C GLY A 239 9.49 12.17 -10.35
N LEU A 240 10.32 12.65 -9.42
CA LEU A 240 11.27 13.73 -9.66
C LEU A 240 12.67 13.13 -9.90
N PHE A 241 13.20 13.33 -11.09
CA PHE A 241 14.56 12.92 -11.46
C PHE A 241 15.36 14.15 -11.85
N THR A 242 16.39 14.49 -11.07
CA THR A 242 17.26 15.64 -11.33
C THR A 242 18.70 15.20 -11.51
N SER A 243 19.36 15.70 -12.56
CA SER A 243 20.80 15.66 -12.73
C SER A 243 21.36 17.07 -12.94
N THR A 244 22.39 17.44 -12.20
CA THR A 244 23.15 18.67 -12.49
C THR A 244 24.16 18.47 -13.63
N GLY A 245 24.40 17.23 -14.05
CA GLY A 245 25.23 16.87 -15.19
C GLY A 245 24.41 16.53 -16.44
N ASN A 246 25.12 15.99 -17.42
CA ASN A 246 24.56 15.56 -18.69
C ASN A 246 24.05 14.12 -18.61
N ILE A 247 23.00 13.82 -19.35
CA ILE A 247 22.70 12.44 -19.74
C ILE A 247 23.47 12.15 -21.04
N ASN A 248 24.24 11.06 -21.11
CA ASN A 248 25.12 10.80 -22.25
C ASN A 248 25.30 9.33 -22.63
N ASN A 249 25.92 9.11 -23.80
CA ASN A 249 26.34 7.81 -24.35
C ASN A 249 25.23 6.76 -24.46
N ALA A 250 23.99 7.19 -24.68
CA ALA A 250 22.87 6.27 -24.80
C ALA A 250 22.95 5.49 -26.13
N PRO A 251 22.96 4.15 -26.12
CA PRO A 251 22.82 3.35 -27.34
C PRO A 251 21.45 3.61 -27.98
N ALA A 252 21.24 3.13 -29.21
CA ALA A 252 20.01 3.42 -29.96
C ALA A 252 18.76 2.73 -29.38
N ASP A 253 18.96 1.63 -28.67
CA ASP A 253 17.94 0.82 -28.00
C ASP A 253 17.71 1.20 -26.54
N ALA A 254 18.50 2.13 -25.98
CA ALA A 254 18.23 2.65 -24.64
C ALA A 254 16.88 3.36 -24.57
N VAL A 255 16.23 3.24 -23.41
CA VAL A 255 14.90 3.80 -23.15
C VAL A 255 15.03 4.92 -22.13
N ILE A 256 14.51 6.10 -22.49
CA ILE A 256 14.25 7.18 -21.53
C ILE A 256 12.75 7.44 -21.58
N TYR A 257 12.01 6.85 -20.65
CA TYR A 257 10.58 7.09 -20.46
C TYR A 257 10.37 8.10 -19.34
N ASN A 258 9.57 9.12 -19.59
CA ASN A 258 9.24 10.15 -18.60
C ASN A 258 7.74 10.47 -18.57
N GLU A 259 7.12 10.22 -17.42
CA GLU A 259 5.76 10.63 -17.04
C GLU A 259 5.78 11.62 -15.85
N GLY A 260 6.90 11.73 -15.14
CA GLY A 260 7.13 12.73 -14.08
C GLY A 260 7.87 13.98 -14.55
N GLU A 261 8.74 14.53 -13.70
CA GLU A 261 9.65 15.61 -14.06
C GLU A 261 11.10 15.08 -14.16
N LEU A 262 11.70 15.25 -15.33
CA LEU A 262 13.12 14.99 -15.58
C LEU A 262 13.85 16.32 -15.82
N ALA A 263 14.67 16.73 -14.86
CA ALA A 263 15.53 17.91 -14.95
C ALA A 263 16.98 17.49 -15.20
N MET A 264 17.64 18.07 -16.20
CA MET A 264 19.02 17.75 -16.55
C MET A 264 19.78 18.97 -17.09
N ASN A 265 21.11 18.94 -17.04
CA ASN A 265 21.90 19.97 -17.72
C ASN A 265 21.70 19.88 -19.23
N GLN A 266 21.95 18.72 -19.82
CA GLN A 266 21.84 18.47 -21.26
C GLN A 266 21.66 16.98 -21.51
N TYR A 267 21.03 16.62 -22.64
CA TYR A 267 21.15 15.28 -23.21
C TYR A 267 22.05 15.35 -24.44
N GLN A 268 23.16 14.60 -24.46
CA GLN A 268 24.15 14.65 -25.54
C GLN A 268 24.75 13.29 -25.90
N GLY A 269 25.14 13.10 -27.16
CA GLY A 269 25.96 11.94 -27.57
C GLY A 269 25.25 10.59 -27.45
N GLY A 270 23.92 10.56 -27.54
CA GLY A 270 23.11 9.35 -27.46
C GLY A 270 22.05 9.27 -28.57
N ASN A 271 21.56 8.05 -28.81
CA ASN A 271 20.52 7.74 -29.77
C ASN A 271 19.24 7.17 -29.13
N ALA A 272 19.11 7.21 -27.80
CA ALA A 272 17.88 6.80 -27.13
C ALA A 272 16.73 7.73 -27.50
N ALA A 273 15.57 7.13 -27.80
CA ALA A 273 14.31 7.85 -27.92
C ALA A 273 13.88 8.40 -26.55
N ILE A 274 13.30 9.60 -26.54
CA ILE A 274 12.72 10.19 -25.33
C ILE A 274 11.21 9.99 -25.41
N GLN A 275 10.72 9.07 -24.60
CA GLN A 275 9.35 8.61 -24.63
C GLN A 275 8.54 9.28 -23.52
N GLY A 276 7.33 9.71 -23.85
CA GLY A 276 6.33 10.11 -22.86
C GLY A 276 5.19 9.11 -22.78
N PRO A 277 4.20 9.37 -21.91
CA PRO A 277 3.08 8.46 -21.71
C PRO A 277 2.25 8.31 -22.99
N ALA A 278 1.73 7.10 -23.25
CA ALA A 278 0.89 6.85 -24.42
C ALA A 278 -0.46 7.60 -24.36
N SER A 279 -1.06 7.70 -23.17
CA SER A 279 -2.32 8.42 -22.95
C SER A 279 -2.13 9.93 -22.92
N SER A 280 -3.00 10.68 -23.61
CA SER A 280 -3.02 12.14 -23.58
C SER A 280 -3.55 12.74 -22.27
N THR A 281 -4.12 11.92 -21.39
CA THR A 281 -4.52 12.33 -20.01
C THR A 281 -3.32 12.49 -19.08
N LYS A 282 -2.13 12.08 -19.53
CA LYS A 282 -0.86 12.17 -18.81
C LYS A 282 0.13 12.96 -19.67
N LYS A 283 1.14 13.57 -19.05
CA LYS A 283 2.20 14.29 -19.75
C LYS A 283 3.48 14.24 -18.93
N GLY A 284 4.60 13.93 -19.58
CA GLY A 284 5.93 14.00 -18.97
C GLY A 284 6.54 15.37 -19.17
N TYR A 285 7.26 15.87 -18.16
CA TYR A 285 7.88 17.19 -18.16
C TYR A 285 9.40 17.07 -18.14
N ILE A 286 10.05 17.76 -19.06
CA ILE A 286 11.50 17.73 -19.21
C ILE A 286 12.06 19.14 -19.14
N VAL A 287 12.95 19.36 -18.17
CA VAL A 287 13.59 20.66 -17.90
C VAL A 287 15.07 20.58 -18.28
N LEU A 288 15.52 21.52 -19.09
CA LEU A 288 16.85 21.51 -19.71
C LEU A 288 17.61 22.81 -19.46
N GLN A 289 18.88 22.71 -19.05
CA GLN A 289 19.76 23.89 -19.00
C GLN A 289 20.38 24.22 -20.35
N ASN A 290 20.74 23.21 -21.15
CA ASN A 290 21.36 23.32 -22.45
C ASN A 290 20.56 22.52 -23.49
N PRO A 291 20.61 22.91 -24.79
CA PRO A 291 19.84 22.23 -25.83
C PRO A 291 20.23 20.75 -25.95
N ILE A 292 19.25 19.91 -26.23
CA ILE A 292 19.45 18.49 -26.53
C ILE A 292 20.27 18.36 -27.83
N GLN A 293 21.27 17.47 -27.80
CA GLN A 293 22.12 17.09 -28.92
C GLN A 293 22.01 15.58 -29.17
N VAL A 294 20.98 15.20 -29.91
CA VAL A 294 20.68 13.82 -30.30
C VAL A 294 20.73 13.62 -31.80
N GLY A 295 20.88 12.35 -32.22
CA GLY A 295 20.64 11.96 -33.60
C GLY A 295 19.17 12.07 -34.01
N ASN A 296 18.81 11.50 -35.17
CA ASN A 296 17.42 11.42 -35.62
C ASN A 296 16.66 10.35 -34.81
N VAL A 297 16.19 10.71 -33.62
CA VAL A 297 15.43 9.84 -32.71
C VAL A 297 13.96 10.25 -32.65
N ALA A 298 13.10 9.33 -32.20
CA ALA A 298 11.71 9.67 -31.90
C ALA A 298 11.61 10.38 -30.54
N VAL A 299 10.75 11.40 -30.46
CA VAL A 299 10.46 12.15 -29.24
C VAL A 299 8.95 12.21 -29.01
N GLY A 300 8.49 11.86 -27.81
CA GLY A 300 7.09 11.84 -27.40
C GLY A 300 6.50 10.42 -27.34
N PRO A 301 5.17 10.26 -27.38
CA PRO A 301 4.15 11.32 -27.37
C PRO A 301 4.02 12.00 -25.99
N ASN A 302 3.18 13.03 -25.89
CA ASN A 302 2.75 13.65 -24.63
C ASN A 302 3.91 14.10 -23.71
N LEU A 303 4.89 14.81 -24.27
CA LEU A 303 5.97 15.44 -23.50
C LEU A 303 5.84 16.97 -23.52
N ASP A 304 6.35 17.62 -22.50
CA ASP A 304 6.60 19.06 -22.47
C ASP A 304 8.08 19.33 -22.22
N PHE A 305 8.68 20.17 -23.07
CA PHE A 305 10.07 20.57 -22.94
C PHE A 305 10.16 22.03 -22.51
N ARG A 306 10.94 22.29 -21.45
CA ARG A 306 11.18 23.64 -20.95
C ARG A 306 12.67 23.89 -20.78
N ARG A 307 13.17 24.98 -21.36
CA ARG A 307 14.49 25.50 -21.02
C ARG A 307 14.45 26.23 -19.69
N THR A 308 15.47 26.06 -18.85
CA THR A 308 15.61 26.83 -17.61
C THR A 308 15.83 28.31 -17.88
N THR A 309 16.39 28.64 -19.04
CA THR A 309 16.64 30.01 -19.50
C THR A 309 16.30 30.16 -20.99
N GLY A 310 15.70 31.30 -21.34
CA GLY A 310 15.32 31.63 -22.72
C GLY A 310 13.95 31.08 -23.13
N VAL A 311 13.64 31.22 -24.42
CA VAL A 311 12.42 30.68 -25.03
C VAL A 311 12.54 29.16 -25.18
N SER A 312 11.42 28.46 -25.01
CA SER A 312 11.31 27.03 -25.31
C SER A 312 10.50 26.85 -26.59
N ASP A 313 11.16 26.38 -27.65
CA ASP A 313 10.59 26.02 -28.94
C ASP A 313 11.43 24.87 -29.55
N PRO A 314 11.02 24.24 -30.66
CA PRO A 314 11.79 23.15 -31.26
C PRO A 314 13.25 23.49 -31.57
N GLY A 315 13.53 24.71 -32.05
CA GLY A 315 14.87 25.11 -32.47
C GLY A 315 15.82 25.43 -31.31
N THR A 316 15.28 25.86 -30.18
CA THR A 316 16.02 26.15 -28.95
C THR A 316 16.21 24.91 -28.07
N VAL A 317 15.26 23.97 -28.10
CA VAL A 317 15.35 22.70 -27.35
C VAL A 317 16.21 21.68 -28.08
N PHE A 318 16.11 21.56 -29.41
CA PHE A 318 16.82 20.53 -30.22
C PHE A 318 17.82 21.16 -31.18
N MET A 319 18.65 22.09 -30.69
CA MET A 319 19.61 22.81 -31.52
C MET A 319 20.61 21.85 -32.19
N ASN A 320 20.74 21.94 -33.52
CA ASN A 320 21.57 21.04 -34.35
C ASN A 320 21.16 19.56 -34.31
N SER A 321 19.93 19.28 -33.87
CA SER A 321 19.29 17.97 -33.90
C SER A 321 18.01 18.02 -34.75
N ASN A 322 17.62 16.89 -35.34
CA ASN A 322 16.39 16.81 -36.15
C ASN A 322 15.56 15.56 -35.79
N PRO A 323 14.99 15.50 -34.57
CA PRO A 323 14.19 14.37 -34.13
C PRO A 323 12.84 14.29 -34.85
N GLY A 324 12.28 13.07 -34.91
CA GLY A 324 10.89 12.86 -35.30
C GLY A 324 9.96 13.07 -34.11
N PHE A 325 9.08 14.06 -34.17
CA PHE A 325 8.12 14.34 -33.11
C PHE A 325 6.86 13.47 -33.23
N LEU A 326 6.49 12.82 -32.13
CA LEU A 326 5.19 12.17 -31.96
C LEU A 326 4.14 13.19 -31.49
N THR A 327 2.91 12.73 -31.31
CA THR A 327 1.77 13.60 -30.96
C THR A 327 1.96 14.28 -29.60
N ASN A 328 1.44 15.51 -29.49
CA ASN A 328 1.37 16.28 -28.24
C ASN A 328 2.73 16.51 -27.55
N VAL A 329 3.79 16.67 -28.35
CA VAL A 329 5.04 17.29 -27.87
C VAL A 329 4.84 18.80 -27.81
N THR A 330 4.94 19.36 -26.61
CA THR A 330 4.76 20.79 -26.34
C THR A 330 6.04 21.42 -25.81
N TYR A 331 6.07 22.74 -25.76
CA TYR A 331 7.21 23.51 -25.31
C TYR A 331 6.73 24.54 -24.29
N ASP A 332 7.19 24.40 -23.05
CA ASP A 332 6.90 25.26 -21.91
C ASP A 332 5.38 25.53 -21.72
N CYS A 333 4.57 24.49 -21.93
CA CYS A 333 3.13 24.60 -21.63
C CYS A 333 2.89 24.73 -20.13
N ALA A 334 3.84 24.27 -19.30
CA ALA A 334 3.73 24.30 -17.85
C ALA A 334 3.70 25.72 -17.31
N SER A 335 4.62 26.59 -17.74
CA SER A 335 4.69 27.97 -17.27
C SER A 335 3.52 28.83 -17.75
N THR A 336 2.96 28.46 -18.91
CA THR A 336 1.81 29.15 -19.52
C THR A 336 0.47 28.56 -19.08
N ASN A 337 0.48 27.53 -18.21
CA ASN A 337 -0.71 26.81 -17.74
C ASN A 337 -1.60 26.32 -18.89
N SER A 338 -0.98 25.83 -19.98
CA SER A 338 -1.65 25.41 -21.22
C SER A 338 -1.46 23.93 -21.55
N CYS A 339 -0.87 23.15 -20.63
CA CYS A 339 -0.65 21.71 -20.83
C CYS A 339 -1.95 20.91 -20.90
N SER A 340 -1.95 19.85 -21.72
CA SER A 340 -3.08 18.92 -21.85
C SER A 340 -3.36 18.05 -20.63
N ALA A 341 -2.37 17.91 -19.75
CA ALA A 341 -2.42 17.17 -18.49
C ALA A 341 -1.51 17.88 -17.47
N PRO A 342 -1.70 17.69 -16.15
CA PRO A 342 -0.85 18.28 -15.12
C PRO A 342 0.45 17.48 -14.87
N LEU A 343 1.43 18.11 -14.23
CA LEU A 343 2.62 17.44 -13.71
C LEU A 343 2.27 16.61 -12.46
N ILE A 344 2.68 15.34 -12.47
CA ILE A 344 2.58 14.41 -11.34
C ILE A 344 3.99 13.92 -11.02
N ILE A 345 4.46 14.12 -9.79
CA ILE A 345 5.81 13.71 -9.32
C ILE A 345 5.77 12.68 -8.19
N ASN A 346 4.58 12.26 -7.79
CA ASN A 346 4.37 11.17 -6.86
C ASN A 346 3.13 10.42 -7.35
N PRO A 347 3.31 9.30 -8.06
CA PRO A 347 2.20 8.54 -8.59
C PRO A 347 1.48 7.70 -7.51
N GLY A 348 1.96 7.71 -6.26
CA GLY A 348 1.30 7.06 -5.13
C GLY A 348 1.60 5.57 -4.98
N PHE A 349 2.57 5.02 -5.71
CA PHE A 349 2.93 3.61 -5.65
C PHE A 349 4.44 3.37 -5.67
N CYS A 350 4.85 2.18 -5.23
CA CYS A 350 6.22 1.69 -5.35
C CYS A 350 6.25 0.36 -6.13
N PRO A 351 7.02 0.24 -7.22
CA PRO A 351 7.20 -1.04 -7.90
C PRO A 351 7.78 -2.12 -6.99
N ALA A 352 7.51 -3.38 -7.36
CA ALA A 352 8.17 -4.53 -6.74
C ALA A 352 9.69 -4.47 -6.98
N ILE A 353 10.49 -5.12 -6.12
CA ILE A 353 11.95 -5.07 -6.17
C ILE A 353 12.57 -5.56 -7.49
N ASN A 354 11.84 -6.38 -8.25
CA ASN A 354 12.22 -6.83 -9.59
C ASN A 354 11.86 -5.82 -10.71
N GLY A 355 11.24 -4.70 -10.36
CA GLY A 355 10.80 -3.66 -11.29
C GLY A 355 9.39 -3.83 -11.85
N ASP A 356 8.63 -4.83 -11.40
CA ASP A 356 7.23 -4.99 -11.83
C ASP A 356 6.37 -3.87 -11.23
N PHE A 357 5.57 -3.22 -12.07
CA PHE A 357 4.60 -2.23 -11.61
C PHE A 357 3.48 -2.91 -10.82
N PRO A 358 2.97 -2.29 -9.75
CA PRO A 358 1.86 -2.85 -8.98
C PRO A 358 0.58 -2.83 -9.80
N PRO A 359 -0.41 -3.68 -9.46
CA PRO A 359 -1.79 -3.48 -9.88
C PRO A 359 -2.30 -2.10 -9.50
N MET A 360 -3.40 -1.67 -10.11
CA MET A 360 -4.17 -0.50 -9.66
C MET A 360 -5.56 -0.97 -9.29
N ALA A 361 -5.82 -1.09 -7.98
CA ALA A 361 -7.15 -1.30 -7.43
C ALA A 361 -7.78 0.08 -7.18
N VAL A 362 -8.98 0.31 -7.67
CA VAL A 362 -9.66 1.61 -7.61
C VAL A 362 -10.90 1.50 -6.73
N ASP A 363 -11.04 2.44 -5.79
CA ASP A 363 -12.19 2.48 -4.88
C ASP A 363 -13.53 2.42 -5.64
N ASP A 364 -14.43 1.59 -5.13
CA ASP A 364 -15.75 1.34 -5.71
C ASP A 364 -16.85 1.99 -4.89
N THR A 365 -17.99 2.27 -5.55
CA THR A 365 -19.21 2.66 -4.86
C THR A 365 -20.41 1.97 -5.46
N TYR A 366 -21.16 1.25 -4.62
CA TYR A 366 -22.40 0.58 -5.00
C TYR A 366 -23.57 0.98 -4.13
N THR A 367 -24.75 1.02 -4.74
CA THR A 367 -26.03 1.07 -4.03
C THR A 367 -26.72 -0.29 -4.21
N ILE A 368 -26.91 -1.02 -3.11
CA ILE A 368 -27.38 -2.42 -3.16
C ILE A 368 -28.59 -2.57 -2.24
N ALA A 369 -29.66 -3.20 -2.75
CA ALA A 369 -30.83 -3.52 -1.94
C ALA A 369 -30.52 -4.65 -0.94
N VAL A 370 -31.27 -4.70 0.17
CA VAL A 370 -31.16 -5.79 1.14
C VAL A 370 -31.40 -7.15 0.46
N GLY A 371 -30.49 -8.11 0.64
CA GLY A 371 -30.55 -9.41 -0.02
C GLY A 371 -30.08 -9.41 -1.49
N GLY A 372 -29.56 -8.30 -1.99
CA GLY A 372 -29.14 -8.12 -3.39
C GLY A 372 -27.64 -8.29 -3.64
N SER A 373 -27.26 -8.07 -4.90
CA SER A 373 -25.87 -8.05 -5.40
C SER A 373 -25.58 -6.73 -6.13
N SER A 374 -24.31 -6.36 -6.24
CA SER A 374 -23.87 -5.21 -7.05
C SER A 374 -24.21 -5.39 -8.54
N VAL A 375 -24.45 -4.28 -9.24
CA VAL A 375 -24.76 -4.28 -10.69
C VAL A 375 -23.52 -4.61 -11.55
N GLY A 376 -22.34 -4.19 -11.11
CA GLY A 376 -21.04 -4.51 -11.70
C GLY A 376 -20.13 -5.22 -10.70
N ILE A 377 -18.87 -5.38 -11.08
CA ILE A 377 -17.85 -6.07 -10.28
C ILE A 377 -16.75 -5.10 -9.88
N VAL A 378 -16.02 -5.43 -8.81
CA VAL A 378 -14.95 -4.55 -8.28
C VAL A 378 -13.79 -4.36 -9.26
N LEU A 379 -13.65 -5.22 -10.27
CA LEU A 379 -12.57 -5.15 -11.26
C LEU A 379 -12.87 -4.24 -12.46
N ASP A 380 -14.08 -3.65 -12.55
CA ASP A 380 -14.52 -2.90 -13.74
C ASP A 380 -13.65 -1.67 -14.03
N ASN A 381 -13.04 -1.08 -13.01
CA ASN A 381 -12.15 0.09 -13.05
C ASN A 381 -10.70 -0.22 -12.62
N ASP A 382 -10.37 -1.49 -12.45
CA ASP A 382 -9.06 -1.95 -12.00
C ASP A 382 -8.14 -2.32 -13.17
N PHE A 383 -6.83 -2.34 -12.90
CA PHE A 383 -5.80 -2.68 -13.88
C PHE A 383 -4.79 -3.67 -13.31
N GLU A 384 -4.35 -4.63 -14.14
CA GLU A 384 -3.37 -5.67 -13.75
C GLU A 384 -2.02 -5.07 -13.36
N THR A 385 -1.66 -3.94 -13.98
CA THR A 385 -0.48 -3.14 -13.66
C THR A 385 -0.77 -1.66 -13.88
N TYR A 386 0.05 -0.78 -13.29
CA TYR A 386 0.02 0.65 -13.58
C TYR A 386 0.13 0.92 -15.10
N GLY A 387 -0.93 1.49 -15.68
CA GLY A 387 -1.02 1.76 -17.13
C GLY A 387 -1.15 0.52 -18.01
N GLY A 388 -1.39 -0.66 -17.42
CA GLY A 388 -1.54 -1.93 -18.10
C GLY A 388 -2.94 -2.23 -18.60
N ALA A 389 -3.20 -3.51 -18.87
CA ALA A 389 -4.52 -4.00 -19.25
C ALA A 389 -5.50 -3.95 -18.07
N GLN A 390 -6.80 -3.93 -18.38
CA GLN A 390 -7.85 -4.04 -17.38
C GLN A 390 -7.68 -5.34 -16.56
N ALA A 391 -7.93 -5.26 -15.25
CA ALA A 391 -7.91 -6.44 -14.39
C ALA A 391 -9.10 -7.35 -14.70
N THR A 392 -8.87 -8.65 -14.61
CA THR A 392 -9.85 -9.71 -14.82
C THR A 392 -9.57 -10.84 -13.84
N LEU A 393 -10.56 -11.69 -13.60
CA LEU A 393 -10.39 -12.89 -12.77
C LEU A 393 -9.38 -13.92 -13.34
N SER A 394 -8.83 -13.67 -14.54
CA SER A 394 -7.81 -14.52 -15.18
C SER A 394 -6.38 -14.04 -14.98
N ASN A 395 -6.18 -12.73 -14.80
CA ASN A 395 -4.85 -12.11 -14.69
C ASN A 395 -4.57 -11.51 -13.30
N VAL A 396 -5.58 -11.40 -12.44
CA VAL A 396 -5.40 -11.06 -11.02
C VAL A 396 -6.02 -12.10 -10.09
N ILE A 397 -5.43 -12.23 -8.91
CA ILE A 397 -5.97 -12.97 -7.77
C ILE A 397 -6.77 -11.96 -6.93
N LEU A 398 -8.09 -12.13 -6.88
CA LEU A 398 -9.01 -11.27 -6.13
C LEU A 398 -9.30 -11.87 -4.74
N SER A 399 -9.18 -11.06 -3.70
CA SER A 399 -9.48 -11.47 -2.31
C SER A 399 -10.15 -10.38 -1.48
N GLN A 400 -10.95 -10.78 -0.49
CA GLN A 400 -11.50 -9.87 0.50
C GLN A 400 -10.54 -9.73 1.68
N VAL A 401 -10.14 -8.51 2.02
CA VAL A 401 -9.25 -8.21 3.15
C VAL A 401 -10.06 -8.00 4.42
N SER A 402 -11.10 -7.16 4.38
CA SER A 402 -11.92 -6.85 5.55
C SER A 402 -13.31 -6.34 5.18
N THR A 403 -14.24 -6.37 6.12
CA THR A 403 -15.57 -5.76 5.97
C THR A 403 -16.01 -5.12 7.28
N SER A 404 -16.69 -3.98 7.17
CA SER A 404 -17.33 -3.29 8.31
C SER A 404 -18.57 -4.01 8.84
N ASN A 405 -19.16 -4.92 8.04
CA ASN A 405 -20.33 -5.70 8.43
C ASN A 405 -20.25 -7.12 7.82
N PRO A 406 -20.32 -8.20 8.62
CA PRO A 406 -20.23 -9.58 8.12
C PRO A 406 -21.35 -9.98 7.15
N ASN A 407 -22.45 -9.22 7.08
CA ASN A 407 -23.51 -9.42 6.09
C ASN A 407 -23.17 -8.86 4.70
N ILE A 408 -22.02 -8.20 4.54
CA ILE A 408 -21.55 -7.64 3.28
C ILE A 408 -20.23 -8.32 2.93
N SER A 409 -20.21 -8.99 1.79
CA SER A 409 -19.08 -9.82 1.37
C SER A 409 -18.81 -9.68 -0.13
N LEU A 410 -17.56 -9.85 -0.52
CA LEU A 410 -17.12 -9.99 -1.91
C LEU A 410 -17.20 -11.46 -2.32
N ASN A 411 -17.85 -11.74 -3.44
CA ASN A 411 -17.73 -13.03 -4.11
C ASN A 411 -16.48 -13.00 -5.00
N THR A 412 -15.40 -13.64 -4.54
CA THR A 412 -14.12 -13.64 -5.25
C THR A 412 -14.12 -14.47 -6.54
N THR A 413 -15.19 -15.24 -6.81
CA THR A 413 -15.30 -16.06 -8.03
C THR A 413 -15.90 -15.29 -9.21
N ASP A 414 -16.69 -14.26 -8.95
CA ASP A 414 -17.31 -13.43 -10.00
C ASP A 414 -17.05 -11.93 -9.82
N GLY A 415 -16.52 -11.49 -8.68
CA GLY A 415 -16.18 -10.09 -8.39
C GLY A 415 -17.32 -9.24 -7.86
N HIS A 416 -18.52 -9.80 -7.63
CA HIS A 416 -19.67 -9.04 -7.14
C HIS A 416 -19.66 -8.86 -5.62
N ILE A 417 -20.26 -7.76 -5.17
CA ILE A 417 -20.54 -7.49 -3.75
C ILE A 417 -21.93 -8.00 -3.41
N LEU A 418 -22.01 -8.83 -2.39
CA LEU A 418 -23.24 -9.46 -1.89
C LEU A 418 -23.68 -8.81 -0.58
N VAL A 419 -24.98 -8.54 -0.45
CA VAL A 419 -25.61 -8.05 0.78
C VAL A 419 -26.60 -9.10 1.27
N ALA A 420 -26.36 -9.66 2.46
CA ALA A 420 -27.26 -10.66 3.04
C ALA A 420 -28.63 -10.07 3.42
N PRO A 421 -29.71 -10.87 3.40
CA PRO A 421 -31.01 -10.45 3.91
C PRO A 421 -30.95 -9.99 5.37
N GLY A 422 -31.76 -9.00 5.73
CA GLY A 422 -31.84 -8.47 7.09
C GLY A 422 -30.74 -7.45 7.44
N THR A 423 -29.86 -7.09 6.51
CA THR A 423 -28.88 -6.01 6.72
C THR A 423 -29.59 -4.66 6.85
N PRO A 424 -29.34 -3.89 7.93
CA PRO A 424 -29.98 -2.58 8.10
C PRO A 424 -29.60 -1.59 6.99
N PRO A 425 -30.47 -0.61 6.68
CA PRO A 425 -30.09 0.52 5.84
C PRO A 425 -28.93 1.31 6.45
N GLY A 426 -28.01 1.75 5.61
CA GLY A 426 -26.80 2.46 6.05
C GLY A 426 -25.67 2.40 5.02
N ASN A 427 -24.56 3.03 5.37
CA ASN A 427 -23.33 2.98 4.59
C ASN A 427 -22.34 2.05 5.27
N TYR A 428 -21.75 1.17 4.47
CA TYR A 428 -20.80 0.17 4.91
C TYR A 428 -19.58 0.20 4.00
N THR A 429 -18.45 -0.23 4.53
CA THR A 429 -17.20 -0.38 3.77
C THR A 429 -16.74 -1.84 3.75
N LEU A 430 -16.09 -2.22 2.65
CA LEU A 430 -15.37 -3.47 2.47
C LEU A 430 -14.03 -3.14 1.81
N VAL A 431 -12.95 -3.79 2.22
CA VAL A 431 -11.63 -3.66 1.57
C VAL A 431 -11.32 -4.96 0.85
N TYR A 432 -10.97 -4.86 -0.43
CA TYR A 432 -10.49 -5.97 -1.24
C TYR A 432 -9.05 -5.76 -1.68
N GLN A 433 -8.44 -6.82 -2.18
CA GLN A 433 -7.09 -6.84 -2.70
C GLN A 433 -7.07 -7.55 -4.05
N ILE A 434 -6.31 -7.00 -4.98
CA ILE A 434 -5.90 -7.69 -6.21
C ILE A 434 -4.39 -7.91 -6.16
N CYS A 435 -3.95 -9.10 -6.50
CA CYS A 435 -2.53 -9.44 -6.70
C CYS A 435 -2.33 -9.93 -8.12
N GLN A 436 -1.18 -9.67 -8.71
CA GLN A 436 -0.88 -10.19 -10.06
C GLN A 436 -0.79 -11.71 -10.04
N THR A 437 -1.37 -12.40 -11.02
CA THR A 437 -1.21 -13.86 -11.14
C THR A 437 0.25 -14.24 -11.42
N ALA A 438 0.97 -13.42 -12.20
CA ALA A 438 2.38 -13.66 -12.53
C ALA A 438 3.34 -13.37 -11.35
N SER A 439 2.95 -12.50 -10.43
CA SER A 439 3.72 -12.12 -9.24
C SER A 439 2.79 -11.99 -8.03
N PRO A 440 2.39 -13.10 -7.38
CA PRO A 440 1.37 -13.10 -6.35
C PRO A 440 1.69 -12.28 -5.09
N SER A 441 2.95 -11.87 -4.90
CA SER A 441 3.35 -10.95 -3.84
C SER A 441 3.17 -9.47 -4.19
N ASN A 442 2.93 -9.14 -5.46
CA ASN A 442 2.71 -7.78 -5.92
C ASN A 442 1.20 -7.49 -5.96
N CYS A 443 0.74 -6.66 -5.04
CA CYS A 443 -0.68 -6.47 -4.77
C CYS A 443 -1.03 -5.00 -4.52
N ASP A 444 -2.30 -4.65 -4.73
CA ASP A 444 -2.89 -3.37 -4.36
C ASP A 444 -4.26 -3.59 -3.69
N THR A 445 -4.73 -2.63 -2.88
CA THR A 445 -5.99 -2.72 -2.15
C THR A 445 -6.89 -1.52 -2.42
N ALA A 446 -8.19 -1.76 -2.51
CA ALA A 446 -9.19 -0.71 -2.66
C ALA A 446 -10.39 -0.90 -1.72
N THR A 447 -11.08 0.20 -1.46
CA THR A 447 -12.26 0.27 -0.60
C THR A 447 -13.53 0.34 -1.44
N VAL A 448 -14.45 -0.56 -1.18
CA VAL A 448 -15.83 -0.50 -1.67
C VAL A 448 -16.70 0.21 -0.64
N THR A 449 -17.40 1.26 -1.07
CA THR A 449 -18.48 1.88 -0.31
C THR A 449 -19.83 1.32 -0.74
N VAL A 450 -20.54 0.65 0.18
CA VAL A 450 -21.85 0.04 -0.06
C VAL A 450 -22.94 0.84 0.66
N THR A 451 -23.85 1.42 -0.12
CA THR A 451 -25.05 2.09 0.39
C THR A 451 -26.24 1.14 0.33
N ILE A 452 -26.81 0.78 1.47
CA ILE A 452 -28.03 -0.01 1.55
C ILE A 452 -29.22 0.93 1.72
N GLN A 453 -30.07 0.96 0.69
CA GLN A 453 -31.30 1.75 0.71
C GLN A 453 -32.43 1.00 1.41
N GLY A 454 -33.16 1.71 2.27
CA GLY A 454 -34.40 1.22 2.88
C GLY A 454 -34.97 2.24 3.87
N THR A 455 -36.30 2.27 4.00
CA THR A 455 -36.97 2.96 5.11
C THR A 455 -37.06 1.96 6.27
N VAL A 456 -36.59 2.34 7.45
CA VAL A 456 -36.79 1.54 8.67
C VAL A 456 -38.21 1.82 9.18
N PRO A 457 -39.17 0.88 9.09
CA PRO A 457 -40.43 1.05 9.82
C PRO A 457 -40.14 1.01 11.32
N CYS A 458 -40.55 2.07 12.00
CA CYS A 458 -40.15 2.39 13.37
C CYS A 458 -41.39 2.80 14.18
N TYR A 459 -41.34 2.62 15.50
CA TYR A 459 -42.40 3.16 16.37
C TYR A 459 -42.25 4.68 16.48
N LYS A 460 -43.35 5.43 16.37
CA LYS A 460 -43.34 6.81 16.87
C LYS A 460 -43.56 6.78 18.38
N PRO A 461 -42.83 7.59 19.17
CA PRO A 461 -43.15 7.78 20.58
C PRO A 461 -44.63 8.15 20.76
N ALA A 462 -45.22 7.77 21.89
CA ALA A 462 -46.58 8.19 22.22
C ALA A 462 -46.67 9.72 22.21
N VAL A 463 -47.69 10.27 21.54
CA VAL A 463 -47.97 11.69 21.56
C VAL A 463 -48.47 12.07 22.96
N THR A 464 -47.62 12.72 23.75
CA THR A 464 -47.91 13.10 25.15
C THR A 464 -48.48 14.51 25.32
N ALA A 465 -48.58 15.28 24.23
CA ALA A 465 -49.15 16.63 24.20
C ALA A 465 -49.87 16.90 22.86
N GLY A 466 -50.92 17.73 22.88
CA GLY A 466 -51.73 18.08 21.70
C GLY A 466 -53.12 17.43 21.67
N THR A 467 -53.80 17.47 20.52
CA THR A 467 -55.14 16.88 20.34
C THR A 467 -55.04 15.35 20.38
N VAL A 468 -55.19 14.77 21.56
CA VAL A 468 -55.26 13.32 21.75
C VAL A 468 -56.72 12.86 21.76
N LEU A 469 -57.10 12.12 20.73
CA LEU A 469 -58.44 11.54 20.60
C LEU A 469 -58.66 10.43 21.64
N ALA A 470 -59.89 10.33 22.14
CA ALA A 470 -60.28 9.24 23.01
C ALA A 470 -60.49 7.97 22.16
N PRO A 471 -59.91 6.82 22.51
CA PRO A 471 -60.25 5.56 21.86
C PRO A 471 -61.70 5.18 22.14
N ASP A 472 -62.42 4.80 21.09
CA ASP A 472 -63.78 4.27 21.20
C ASP A 472 -63.80 2.74 21.39
N PHE A 473 -62.65 2.08 21.25
CA PHE A 473 -62.51 0.64 21.35
C PHE A 473 -61.43 0.22 22.34
N GLY A 474 -61.73 -0.82 23.12
CA GLY A 474 -60.75 -1.48 23.96
C GLY A 474 -61.19 -2.87 24.41
N ILE A 475 -60.20 -3.69 24.79
CA ILE A 475 -60.40 -5.00 25.41
C ILE A 475 -59.78 -4.99 26.80
N THR A 476 -60.57 -5.31 27.84
CA THR A 476 -60.10 -5.35 29.23
C THR A 476 -60.48 -6.64 29.92
N SER A 477 -59.51 -7.24 30.62
CA SER A 477 -59.77 -8.39 31.51
C SER A 477 -60.30 -7.97 32.89
N LEU A 478 -60.50 -6.67 33.11
CA LEU A 478 -60.89 -6.08 34.40
C LEU A 478 -62.37 -5.70 34.43
N SER A 479 -63.14 -6.15 33.43
CA SER A 479 -64.60 -5.96 33.31
C SER A 479 -65.05 -4.51 33.46
N ARG A 480 -64.24 -3.56 32.97
CA ARG A 480 -64.54 -2.12 33.00
C ARG A 480 -64.74 -1.51 31.61
N ALA A 481 -65.15 -2.35 30.65
CA ALA A 481 -65.50 -1.89 29.32
C ALA A 481 -66.73 -0.99 29.38
N ASP A 482 -66.57 0.28 29.03
CA ASP A 482 -67.64 1.26 28.94
C ASP A 482 -67.60 1.97 27.57
N LYS A 483 -68.68 2.68 27.21
CA LYS A 483 -68.81 3.36 25.93
C LYS A 483 -68.41 4.84 26.05
N GLY A 484 -67.24 5.17 25.50
CA GLY A 484 -66.83 6.52 25.07
C GLY A 484 -66.60 7.57 26.18
N GLY A 485 -65.66 8.48 25.96
CA GLY A 485 -65.43 9.66 26.82
C GLY A 485 -64.49 9.42 28.01
N ASN A 486 -64.85 9.95 29.19
CA ASN A 486 -64.00 10.00 30.40
C ASN A 486 -63.94 8.66 31.17
N ASN A 487 -64.52 7.59 30.64
CA ASN A 487 -64.42 6.24 31.19
C ASN A 487 -63.48 5.39 30.32
N TRP A 488 -63.12 4.19 30.80
CA TRP A 488 -62.32 3.27 30.00
C TRP A 488 -63.16 2.75 28.80
N PRO A 489 -62.62 2.68 27.56
CA PRO A 489 -61.23 2.89 27.17
C PRO A 489 -60.82 4.36 26.95
N GLY A 490 -61.77 5.27 26.76
CA GLY A 490 -61.56 6.67 26.36
C GLY A 490 -60.63 7.52 27.24
N VAL A 491 -60.41 7.16 28.51
CA VAL A 491 -59.38 7.77 29.38
C VAL A 491 -57.94 7.52 28.91
N ARG A 492 -57.70 6.48 28.11
CA ARG A 492 -56.38 6.16 27.55
C ARG A 492 -56.22 6.86 26.19
N LYS A 493 -56.11 8.19 26.22
CA LYS A 493 -56.08 9.02 25.01
C LYS A 493 -54.86 8.73 24.13
N GLY A 494 -55.00 8.96 22.82
CA GLY A 494 -53.90 8.85 21.85
C GLY A 494 -53.66 7.44 21.28
N ALA A 495 -54.59 6.51 21.51
CA ALA A 495 -54.58 5.16 20.93
C ALA A 495 -55.84 4.93 20.07
N TRP A 496 -55.73 4.06 19.06
CA TRP A 496 -56.89 3.57 18.29
C TRP A 496 -57.62 2.42 18.99
N ALA A 497 -56.87 1.60 19.73
CA ALA A 497 -57.39 0.48 20.51
C ALA A 497 -56.63 0.39 21.83
N VAL A 498 -57.34 0.09 22.91
CA VAL A 498 -56.75 -0.06 24.26
C VAL A 498 -56.86 -1.50 24.73
N LEU A 499 -55.73 -2.14 25.02
CA LEU A 499 -55.69 -3.46 25.63
C LEU A 499 -55.25 -3.33 27.09
N GLU A 500 -56.00 -3.93 28.02
CA GLU A 500 -55.70 -3.75 29.44
C GLU A 500 -55.94 -5.02 30.26
N SER A 501 -54.98 -5.31 31.13
CA SER A 501 -55.01 -6.47 32.01
C SER A 501 -54.08 -6.25 33.20
N LYS A 502 -54.41 -6.83 34.36
CA LYS A 502 -53.51 -6.83 35.54
C LYS A 502 -52.57 -8.04 35.58
N SER A 503 -53.04 -9.19 35.10
CA SER A 503 -52.38 -10.49 35.33
C SER A 503 -52.28 -11.37 34.09
N LYS A 504 -52.79 -10.90 32.94
CA LYS A 504 -52.71 -11.59 31.65
C LYS A 504 -51.86 -10.77 30.68
N GLY A 505 -50.89 -11.40 30.03
CA GLY A 505 -50.14 -10.78 28.93
C GLY A 505 -50.96 -10.73 27.64
N PHE A 506 -50.62 -9.78 26.76
CA PHE A 506 -51.05 -9.83 25.37
C PHE A 506 -50.19 -10.86 24.64
N VAL A 507 -50.80 -11.94 24.16
CA VAL A 507 -50.09 -13.03 23.46
C VAL A 507 -50.53 -13.00 22.01
N LEU A 508 -49.57 -12.74 21.12
CA LEU A 508 -49.76 -12.82 19.68
C LEU A 508 -49.48 -14.23 19.18
N ASN A 509 -50.12 -14.58 18.05
CA ASN A 509 -49.75 -15.76 17.30
C ASN A 509 -48.28 -15.66 16.89
N ARG A 510 -47.53 -16.73 17.12
CA ARG A 510 -46.09 -16.81 16.82
C ARG A 510 -45.92 -17.66 15.57
N LEU A 511 -45.51 -17.05 14.46
CA LEU A 511 -45.39 -17.70 13.16
C LEU A 511 -43.97 -17.53 12.61
N SER A 512 -43.46 -18.51 11.87
CA SER A 512 -42.24 -18.35 11.06
C SER A 512 -42.55 -17.65 9.73
N ASP A 513 -41.52 -17.21 9.00
CA ASP A 513 -41.67 -16.62 7.65
C ASP A 513 -42.52 -17.49 6.72
N ALA A 514 -42.27 -18.81 6.72
CA ALA A 514 -43.02 -19.76 5.90
C ALA A 514 -44.51 -19.84 6.30
N GLN A 515 -44.80 -19.76 7.59
CA GLN A 515 -46.18 -19.79 8.09
C GLN A 515 -46.92 -18.48 7.81
N VAL A 516 -46.25 -17.34 7.89
CA VAL A 516 -46.83 -16.03 7.50
C VAL A 516 -47.12 -15.99 6.00
N ALA A 517 -46.19 -16.49 5.18
CA ALA A 517 -46.38 -16.57 3.73
C ALA A 517 -47.50 -17.54 3.31
N ALA A 518 -47.82 -18.53 4.15
CA ALA A 518 -48.88 -19.50 3.90
C ALA A 518 -50.29 -19.01 4.26
N ILE A 519 -50.45 -17.82 4.86
CA ILE A 519 -51.76 -17.24 5.16
C ILE A 519 -52.47 -16.93 3.82
N PRO A 520 -53.65 -17.51 3.55
CA PRO A 520 -54.35 -17.26 2.29
C PRO A 520 -54.64 -15.78 2.08
N GLN A 521 -54.49 -15.28 0.86
CA GLN A 521 -54.69 -13.86 0.54
C GLN A 521 -56.09 -13.34 0.93
N ALA A 522 -57.12 -14.18 0.82
CA ALA A 522 -58.48 -13.82 1.22
C ALA A 522 -58.62 -13.54 2.74
N ASP A 523 -57.76 -14.13 3.55
CA ASP A 523 -57.78 -14.05 5.01
C ASP A 523 -56.94 -12.87 5.53
N LEU A 524 -56.03 -12.34 4.72
CA LEU A 524 -55.24 -11.16 5.09
C LEU A 524 -56.15 -9.95 5.31
N LYS A 525 -55.81 -9.18 6.34
CA LYS A 525 -56.48 -7.95 6.76
C LYS A 525 -55.44 -6.92 7.14
N GLU A 526 -55.70 -5.66 6.80
CA GLU A 526 -54.97 -4.54 7.36
C GLU A 526 -55.06 -4.58 8.90
N GLY A 527 -53.94 -4.33 9.57
CA GLY A 527 -53.81 -4.43 11.02
C GLY A 527 -53.65 -5.84 11.57
N MET A 528 -53.57 -6.88 10.73
CA MET A 528 -53.27 -8.24 11.20
C MET A 528 -51.88 -8.28 11.84
N MET A 529 -51.75 -8.89 13.02
CA MET A 529 -50.50 -8.90 13.80
C MET A 529 -50.05 -10.32 14.16
N VAL A 530 -48.75 -10.56 14.03
CA VAL A 530 -48.08 -11.79 14.47
C VAL A 530 -46.73 -11.45 15.09
N TYR A 531 -46.22 -12.30 15.99
CA TYR A 531 -44.82 -12.27 16.33
C TYR A 531 -44.07 -13.22 15.39
N ASN A 532 -43.24 -12.67 14.52
CA ASN A 532 -42.46 -13.48 13.58
C ASN A 532 -41.23 -14.07 14.29
N THR A 533 -41.17 -15.38 14.41
CA THR A 533 -40.10 -16.08 15.13
C THR A 533 -38.82 -16.21 14.33
N THR A 534 -38.87 -16.09 13.00
CA THR A 534 -37.68 -16.09 12.15
C THR A 534 -37.00 -14.72 12.20
N GLN A 535 -37.78 -13.65 12.11
CA GLN A 535 -37.30 -12.25 12.08
C GLN A 535 -37.18 -11.61 13.47
N ASN A 536 -37.62 -12.30 14.54
CA ASN A 536 -37.65 -11.81 15.92
C ASN A 536 -38.31 -10.44 16.09
N CYS A 537 -39.48 -10.25 15.49
CA CYS A 537 -40.17 -8.97 15.54
C CYS A 537 -41.69 -9.09 15.56
N LEU A 538 -42.33 -8.00 15.99
CA LEU A 538 -43.76 -7.80 15.77
C LEU A 538 -43.98 -7.47 14.29
N GLN A 539 -44.67 -8.33 13.56
CA GLN A 539 -45.11 -8.03 12.21
C GLN A 539 -46.54 -7.51 12.22
N VAL A 540 -46.79 -6.44 11.48
CA VAL A 540 -48.14 -5.91 11.21
C VAL A 540 -48.34 -5.86 9.71
N ASN A 541 -49.48 -6.37 9.23
CA ASN A 541 -49.88 -6.23 7.85
C ASN A 541 -50.52 -4.85 7.64
N ILE A 542 -49.89 -3.96 6.90
CA ILE A 542 -50.29 -2.54 6.83
C ILE A 542 -51.30 -2.21 5.73
N ASP A 543 -51.59 -3.15 4.83
CA ASP A 543 -52.47 -2.90 3.67
C ASP A 543 -53.39 -4.09 3.33
N GLY A 544 -53.32 -5.18 4.10
CA GLY A 544 -54.09 -6.39 3.88
C GLY A 544 -53.61 -7.27 2.72
N THR A 545 -52.41 -7.03 2.18
CA THR A 545 -51.83 -7.80 1.07
C THR A 545 -50.67 -8.70 1.54
N SER A 546 -50.25 -9.65 0.71
CA SER A 546 -49.09 -10.52 1.02
C SER A 546 -47.79 -9.73 1.18
N ALA A 547 -47.64 -8.60 0.48
CA ALA A 547 -46.48 -7.69 0.61
C ALA A 547 -46.62 -6.69 1.78
N GLY A 548 -47.80 -6.63 2.39
CA GLY A 548 -48.16 -5.71 3.47
C GLY A 548 -47.50 -5.99 4.81
N TRP A 549 -46.90 -7.17 5.01
CA TRP A 549 -46.23 -7.51 6.27
C TRP A 549 -44.98 -6.66 6.48
N LYS A 550 -44.98 -5.83 7.54
CA LYS A 550 -43.82 -5.03 7.97
C LYS A 550 -43.38 -5.44 9.36
N CYS A 551 -42.07 -5.55 9.54
CA CYS A 551 -41.43 -5.95 10.78
C CYS A 551 -41.10 -4.71 11.61
N PHE A 552 -41.68 -4.60 12.81
CA PHE A 552 -41.49 -3.49 13.75
C PHE A 552 -40.56 -3.94 14.88
N ASN A 553 -39.26 -3.74 14.70
CA ASN A 553 -38.21 -4.06 15.67
C ASN A 553 -37.38 -2.84 16.10
N SER A 554 -37.66 -1.66 15.54
CA SER A 554 -36.92 -0.42 15.79
C SER A 554 -37.72 0.54 16.68
N GLN A 555 -37.17 0.85 17.85
CA GLN A 555 -37.87 1.51 18.96
C GLN A 555 -38.37 2.94 18.67
N THR A 556 -37.73 3.70 17.76
CA THR A 556 -38.08 5.10 17.45
C THR A 556 -37.78 5.47 15.99
N CYS A 557 -38.64 6.28 15.37
CA CYS A 557 -38.35 6.89 14.07
C CYS A 557 -37.37 8.07 14.20
N PRO A 558 -36.48 8.30 13.21
CA PRO A 558 -35.92 9.64 13.00
C PRO A 558 -37.08 10.57 12.63
N ASP A 559 -37.24 11.68 13.35
CA ASP A 559 -38.24 12.71 13.05
C ASP A 559 -37.91 13.48 11.77
#